data_AF-A0A7W7ESR6-F1
#
_entry.id   AF-A0A7W7ESR6-F1
#
_cell.length_a   1.000
_cell.length_b   1.000
_cell.length_c   1.000
_cell.angle_alpha   90.00
_cell.angle_beta   90.00
_cell.angle_gamma   90.00
#
_symmetry.space_group_name_H-M   'P 1'
#
loop_
_entity.id
_entity.type
_entity.pdbx_description
1 polymer ?
#
loop_
_entity_poly.entity_id
_entity_poly.type
_entity_poly.pdbx_seq_one_letter_code
_entity_poly.pdbx_strand_id
1 'polypeptide(L)'
;MSMIRTISLSAAALGALALAGCGSQEAGTRDQVRAVGSSTVYPFAKAVAESLAKADPSLKSPIIESTGTGAGMKLFCAGVGAQFPDIENASRRMKKSEFEDCAKNGVKDIVEIQVGLDGVAFAEAQGGPGIALTPEDVYKALAKNPYGKPNTAKTWKDVNPSLPAEPILVYGPPSTSGTRDALKELILTKGCDENAEMKALKDSDKDKHDKVCGEVRDDGAYVDAGENDNLIVQKIEANPKAIGIFGYSYLEENKGRIKGLTMKGVEPTYATISDFTYPGARPLYIYVKKAHLKAIPGLQAFVTEWSKLWGKDGALAKLGMVVAPDDVLAGSAKAVNDLPVLDGSQLK
;
A
#
# COMPACT_ATOMS: atom_id res chain seq x y z
N MET A 1 -61.67 16.30 67.27
CA MET A 1 -61.23 17.71 67.32
C MET A 1 -59.73 17.70 67.54
N SER A 2 -58.94 17.95 66.49
CA SER A 2 -58.28 19.26 66.22
C SER A 2 -57.18 19.53 67.27
N MET A 3 -55.91 19.84 67.00
CA MET A 3 -55.17 20.32 65.83
C MET A 3 -53.67 20.32 66.23
N ILE A 4 -52.76 20.07 65.28
CA ILE A 4 -51.46 20.75 65.01
C ILE A 4 -50.56 21.15 66.21
N ARG A 5 -49.30 20.64 66.23
CA ARG A 5 -48.04 21.44 66.13
C ARG A 5 -46.76 20.60 66.35
N THR A 6 -45.95 20.55 65.30
CA THR A 6 -44.51 20.88 65.20
C THR A 6 -43.52 20.62 66.35
N ILE A 7 -42.33 20.10 65.96
CA ILE A 7 -40.94 20.38 66.45
C ILE A 7 -40.14 19.18 67.03
N SER A 8 -39.18 18.74 66.20
CA SER A 8 -37.76 18.45 66.46
C SER A 8 -37.23 17.19 67.18
N LEU A 9 -36.15 16.71 66.53
CA LEU A 9 -34.95 16.00 66.98
C LEU A 9 -35.08 14.54 67.46
N SER A 10 -34.46 13.65 66.69
CA SER A 10 -33.65 12.54 67.22
C SER A 10 -32.52 12.23 66.23
N ALA A 11 -31.31 12.21 66.75
CA ALA A 11 -30.06 12.05 66.03
C ALA A 11 -29.58 10.59 66.00
N ALA A 12 -28.76 10.31 64.97
CA ALA A 12 -27.69 9.30 64.90
C ALA A 12 -28.04 7.81 64.71
N ALA A 13 -27.64 7.26 63.56
CA ALA A 13 -26.75 6.09 63.49
C ALA A 13 -26.15 5.90 62.08
N LEU A 14 -24.87 5.52 62.07
CA LEU A 14 -23.96 5.27 60.95
C LEU A 14 -24.43 4.17 59.96
N GLY A 15 -23.98 4.27 58.71
CA GLY A 15 -23.93 3.14 57.78
C GLY A 15 -23.52 3.53 56.36
N ALA A 16 -22.21 3.50 56.09
CA ALA A 16 -21.64 3.70 54.76
C ALA A 16 -22.04 2.57 53.79
N LEU A 17 -22.44 2.92 52.56
CA LEU A 17 -22.32 2.09 51.35
C LEU A 17 -22.67 2.96 50.12
N ALA A 18 -21.72 3.78 49.70
CA ALA A 18 -21.70 4.38 48.37
C ALA A 18 -20.49 3.79 47.62
N LEU A 19 -20.66 2.61 47.03
CA LEU A 19 -19.71 1.98 46.09
C LEU A 19 -20.49 0.97 45.22
N ALA A 20 -21.33 1.50 44.32
CA ALA A 20 -21.83 0.75 43.17
C ALA A 20 -21.56 1.61 41.93
N GLY A 21 -20.28 1.67 41.57
CA GLY A 21 -19.78 2.53 40.50
C GLY A 21 -18.39 2.13 40.06
N CYS A 22 -18.17 0.83 39.83
CA CYS A 22 -17.02 0.31 39.10
C CYS A 22 -17.50 -0.92 38.31
N GLY A 23 -18.23 -0.66 37.23
CA GLY A 23 -18.24 -1.61 36.12
C GLY A 23 -16.86 -1.54 35.49
N SER A 24 -16.01 -2.49 35.84
CA SER A 24 -14.79 -2.78 35.10
C SER A 24 -15.19 -2.99 33.64
N GLN A 25 -14.88 -2.01 32.80
CA GLN A 25 -14.88 -2.18 31.36
C GLN A 25 -13.75 -3.17 31.08
N GLU A 26 -14.08 -4.47 31.09
CA GLU A 26 -13.22 -5.49 30.52
C GLU A 26 -12.97 -5.09 29.07
N ALA A 27 -11.81 -4.50 28.82
CA ALA A 27 -11.27 -4.35 27.49
C ALA A 27 -11.03 -5.77 26.98
N GLY A 28 -12.05 -6.36 26.36
CA GLY A 28 -11.95 -7.70 25.78
C GLY A 28 -10.72 -7.77 24.89
N THR A 29 -9.81 -8.69 25.19
CA THR A 29 -8.68 -9.01 24.32
C THR A 29 -9.25 -9.53 23.01
N ARG A 30 -9.13 -8.74 21.95
CA ARG A 30 -9.46 -9.19 20.60
C ARG A 30 -8.59 -10.40 20.27
N ASP A 31 -9.22 -11.48 19.80
CA ASP A 31 -8.59 -12.78 19.56
C ASP A 31 -8.20 -13.00 18.10
N GLN A 32 -8.08 -11.93 17.33
CA GLN A 32 -7.80 -11.95 15.90
C GLN A 32 -6.82 -10.83 15.54
N VAL A 33 -5.87 -11.12 14.66
CA VAL A 33 -4.94 -10.11 14.14
C VAL A 33 -5.67 -9.16 13.18
N ARG A 34 -5.36 -7.87 13.25
CA ARG A 34 -5.86 -6.85 12.30
C ARG A 34 -4.69 -6.13 11.64
N ALA A 35 -4.67 -6.15 10.31
CA ALA A 35 -3.73 -5.40 9.49
C ALA A 35 -4.48 -4.43 8.57
N VAL A 36 -3.99 -3.20 8.47
CA VAL A 36 -4.54 -2.17 7.56
C VAL A 36 -3.44 -1.67 6.61
N GLY A 37 -3.78 -0.81 5.65
CA GLY A 37 -2.80 -0.06 4.88
C GLY A 37 -2.83 -0.32 3.38
N SER A 38 -1.65 -0.42 2.78
CA SER A 38 -1.41 -0.45 1.33
C SER A 38 -2.26 -1.48 0.57
N SER A 39 -2.94 -1.00 -0.46
CA SER A 39 -3.65 -1.79 -1.46
C SER A 39 -2.73 -2.69 -2.29
N THR A 40 -1.47 -2.30 -2.45
CA THR A 40 -0.46 -3.09 -3.17
C THR A 40 0.07 -4.24 -2.32
N VAL A 41 0.17 -4.05 -1.01
CA VAL A 41 0.58 -5.13 -0.08
C VAL A 41 -0.61 -6.02 0.30
N TYR A 42 -1.85 -5.51 0.19
CA TYR A 42 -3.09 -6.21 0.52
C TYR A 42 -3.20 -7.64 -0.04
N PRO A 43 -3.02 -7.92 -1.34
CA PRO A 43 -3.15 -9.29 -1.86
C PRO A 43 -2.11 -10.25 -1.25
N PHE A 44 -0.89 -9.78 -0.99
CA PHE A 44 0.16 -10.56 -0.34
C PHE A 44 -0.18 -10.85 1.13
N ALA A 45 -0.61 -9.82 1.88
CA ALA A 45 -1.01 -9.97 3.27
C ALA A 45 -2.20 -10.93 3.42
N LYS A 46 -3.15 -10.90 2.48
CA LYS A 46 -4.26 -11.86 2.42
C LYS A 46 -3.78 -13.29 2.20
N ALA A 47 -2.86 -13.50 1.25
CA ALA A 47 -2.28 -14.83 1.01
C ALA A 47 -1.52 -15.38 2.22
N VAL A 48 -0.80 -14.51 2.95
CA VAL A 48 -0.14 -14.89 4.21
C VAL A 48 -1.17 -15.26 5.28
N ALA A 49 -2.29 -14.53 5.38
CA ALA A 49 -3.35 -14.80 6.33
C ALA A 49 -4.04 -16.15 6.03
N GLU A 50 -4.30 -16.42 4.76
CA GLU A 50 -4.84 -17.70 4.26
C GLU A 50 -3.86 -18.87 4.54
N SER A 51 -2.56 -18.66 4.32
CA SER A 51 -1.51 -19.67 4.64
C SER A 51 -1.48 -19.98 6.13
N LEU A 52 -1.50 -18.96 6.99
CA LEU A 52 -1.51 -19.16 8.44
C LEU A 52 -2.75 -19.93 8.89
N ALA A 53 -3.93 -19.53 8.43
CA ALA A 53 -5.19 -20.20 8.79
C ALA A 53 -5.21 -21.67 8.37
N LYS A 54 -4.53 -22.01 7.27
CA LYS A 54 -4.35 -23.40 6.82
C LYS A 54 -3.31 -24.14 7.67
N ALA A 55 -2.21 -23.48 8.03
CA ALA A 55 -1.12 -24.08 8.80
C ALA A 55 -1.49 -24.31 10.27
N ASP A 56 -2.31 -23.43 10.85
CA ASP A 56 -2.79 -23.53 12.23
C ASP A 56 -4.29 -23.18 12.31
N PRO A 57 -5.17 -24.19 12.18
CA PRO A 57 -6.62 -24.00 12.27
C PRO A 57 -7.13 -23.53 13.64
N SER A 58 -6.28 -23.52 14.67
CA SER A 58 -6.66 -23.01 16.00
C SER A 58 -6.64 -21.47 16.07
N LEU A 59 -5.94 -20.82 15.14
CA LEU A 59 -5.87 -19.36 15.03
C LEU A 59 -6.99 -18.84 14.11
N LYS A 60 -7.63 -17.75 14.53
CA LYS A 60 -8.52 -17.01 13.63
C LYS A 60 -7.70 -16.36 12.52
N SER A 61 -8.18 -16.49 11.28
CA SER A 61 -7.56 -15.86 10.12
C SER A 61 -7.44 -14.34 10.33
N PRO A 62 -6.26 -13.73 10.16
CA PRO A 62 -6.08 -12.28 10.25
C PRO A 62 -7.07 -11.51 9.36
N ILE A 63 -7.63 -10.40 9.89
CA ILE A 63 -8.40 -9.45 9.09
C ILE A 63 -7.42 -8.49 8.41
N ILE A 64 -7.48 -8.43 7.09
CA ILE A 64 -6.68 -7.52 6.26
C ILE A 64 -7.61 -6.50 5.63
N GLU A 65 -7.32 -5.22 5.80
CA GLU A 65 -8.12 -4.12 5.24
C GLU A 65 -7.24 -3.23 4.35
N SER A 66 -7.69 -2.98 3.12
CA SER A 66 -7.03 -2.03 2.22
C SER A 66 -7.53 -0.62 2.51
N THR A 67 -6.65 0.25 3.01
CA THR A 67 -6.95 1.64 3.37
C THR A 67 -6.01 2.65 2.72
N GLY A 68 -4.93 2.18 2.07
CA GLY A 68 -3.83 2.97 1.56
C GLY A 68 -2.81 3.33 2.65
N THR A 69 -1.50 3.29 2.33
CA THR A 69 -0.41 3.44 3.30
C THR A 69 -0.54 4.68 4.19
N GLY A 70 -0.94 5.83 3.64
CA GLY A 70 -1.08 7.05 4.44
C GLY A 70 -2.23 7.01 5.45
N ALA A 71 -3.38 6.44 5.09
CA ALA A 71 -4.52 6.34 6.00
C ALA A 71 -4.35 5.16 6.98
N GLY A 72 -3.75 4.06 6.51
CA GLY A 72 -3.33 2.94 7.35
C GLY A 72 -2.38 3.37 8.46
N MET A 73 -1.33 4.12 8.14
CA MET A 73 -0.43 4.73 9.13
C MET A 73 -1.18 5.56 10.18
N LYS A 74 -2.20 6.35 9.80
CA LYS A 74 -3.02 7.09 10.77
C LYS A 74 -3.79 6.16 11.71
N LEU A 75 -4.39 5.09 11.18
CA LEU A 75 -5.12 4.09 11.98
C LEU A 75 -4.19 3.31 12.91
N PHE A 76 -3.02 2.90 12.39
CA PHE A 76 -1.97 2.23 13.13
C PHE A 76 -1.43 3.14 14.23
N CYS A 77 -1.04 4.38 13.93
CA CYS A 77 -0.48 5.31 14.91
C CYS A 77 -1.52 5.88 15.89
N ALA A 78 -2.82 5.59 15.77
CA ALA A 78 -3.85 6.16 16.64
C ALA A 78 -3.79 5.69 18.11
N GLY A 79 -3.06 4.60 18.40
CA GLY A 79 -2.79 4.18 19.77
C GLY A 79 -2.52 2.68 19.94
N VAL A 80 -2.44 2.25 21.20
CA VAL A 80 -2.29 0.85 21.62
C VAL A 80 -3.57 0.38 22.30
N GLY A 81 -4.13 -0.73 21.83
CA GLY A 81 -5.33 -1.35 22.37
C GLY A 81 -6.03 -2.24 21.34
N ALA A 82 -7.00 -3.04 21.76
CA ALA A 82 -7.72 -3.99 20.92
C ALA A 82 -8.50 -3.33 19.75
N GLN A 83 -8.87 -2.06 19.90
CA GLN A 83 -9.55 -1.26 18.89
C GLN A 83 -8.65 -0.81 17.73
N PHE A 84 -7.32 -0.80 17.93
CA PHE A 84 -6.36 -0.35 16.92
C PHE A 84 -5.77 -1.53 16.13
N PRO A 85 -5.38 -1.32 14.87
CA PRO A 85 -4.67 -2.34 14.08
C PRO A 85 -3.33 -2.73 14.72
N ASP A 86 -2.91 -3.98 14.51
CA ASP A 86 -1.62 -4.52 14.96
C ASP A 86 -0.51 -4.25 13.95
N ILE A 87 -0.90 -4.26 12.67
CA ILE A 87 0.00 -4.19 11.54
C ILE A 87 -0.43 -3.09 10.58
N GLU A 88 0.55 -2.35 10.08
CA GLU A 88 0.43 -1.50 8.91
C GLU A 88 1.19 -2.13 7.74
N ASN A 89 0.46 -2.53 6.71
CA ASN A 89 1.01 -2.91 5.42
C ASN A 89 1.35 -1.64 4.64
N ALA A 90 2.56 -1.50 4.12
CA ALA A 90 2.99 -0.23 3.54
C ALA A 90 3.77 -0.42 2.23
N SER A 91 3.44 0.41 1.25
CA SER A 91 4.15 0.48 -0.03
C SER A 91 5.23 1.57 -0.07
N ARG A 92 5.65 2.05 1.10
CA ARG A 92 6.79 2.94 1.26
C ARG A 92 7.27 2.86 2.69
N ARG A 93 8.47 3.36 2.93
CA ARG A 93 8.96 3.50 4.29
C ARG A 93 8.09 4.49 5.08
N MET A 94 7.97 4.25 6.39
CA MET A 94 7.33 5.17 7.35
C MET A 94 8.08 6.51 7.32
N LYS A 95 7.35 7.62 7.34
CA LYS A 95 7.95 8.95 7.44
C LYS A 95 8.32 9.28 8.87
N LYS A 96 9.29 10.18 9.05
CA LYS A 96 9.65 10.68 10.39
C LYS A 96 8.45 11.24 11.15
N SER A 97 7.61 12.04 10.48
CA SER A 97 6.41 12.62 11.08
C SER A 97 5.39 11.57 11.51
N GLU A 98 5.23 10.48 10.75
CA GLU A 98 4.32 9.37 11.09
C GLU A 98 4.81 8.61 12.32
N PHE A 99 6.13 8.35 12.39
CA PHE A 99 6.76 7.74 13.56
C PHE A 99 6.59 8.61 14.81
N GLU A 100 6.79 9.92 14.70
CA GLU A 100 6.59 10.86 15.81
C GLU A 100 5.13 10.90 16.27
N ASP A 101 4.17 10.86 15.34
CA ASP A 101 2.75 10.81 15.68
C ASP A 101 2.37 9.49 16.36
N CYS A 102 2.93 8.36 15.90
CA CYS A 102 2.86 7.07 16.60
C CYS A 102 3.37 7.20 18.04
N ALA A 103 4.55 7.79 18.25
CA ALA A 103 5.15 7.95 19.57
C ALA A 103 4.31 8.83 20.51
N LYS A 104 3.75 9.95 20.00
CA LYS A 104 2.83 10.83 20.75
C LYS A 104 1.60 10.08 21.25
N ASN A 105 1.10 9.13 20.46
CA ASN A 105 -0.07 8.31 20.79
C ASN A 105 0.29 7.01 21.54
N GLY A 106 1.53 6.88 22.02
CA GLY A 106 1.99 5.75 22.84
C GLY A 106 2.39 4.50 22.04
N VAL A 107 2.38 4.55 20.71
CA VAL A 107 2.91 3.49 19.84
C VAL A 107 4.43 3.68 19.70
N LYS A 108 5.18 3.27 20.72
CA LYS A 108 6.63 3.55 20.83
C LYS A 108 7.51 2.48 20.20
N ASP A 109 7.14 1.21 20.39
CA ASP A 109 7.93 0.08 19.93
C ASP A 109 7.32 -0.49 18.63
N ILE A 110 7.85 -0.04 17.50
CA ILE A 110 7.42 -0.45 16.16
C ILE A 110 8.52 -1.32 15.55
N VAL A 111 8.15 -2.47 14.98
CA VAL A 111 9.06 -3.31 14.20
C VAL A 111 8.82 -3.01 12.72
N GLU A 112 9.87 -2.73 11.96
CA GLU A 112 9.84 -2.56 10.50
C GLU A 112 10.40 -3.82 9.83
N ILE A 113 9.66 -4.39 8.88
CA ILE A 113 10.10 -5.57 8.12
C ILE A 113 9.83 -5.31 6.64
N GLN A 114 10.87 -5.33 5.81
CA GLN A 114 10.71 -5.26 4.37
C GLN A 114 10.30 -6.65 3.85
N VAL A 115 9.11 -6.76 3.25
CA VAL A 115 8.53 -8.04 2.85
C VAL A 115 8.79 -8.41 1.40
N GLY A 116 9.19 -7.44 0.58
CA GLY A 116 9.45 -7.63 -0.84
C GLY A 116 9.59 -6.29 -1.55
N LEU A 117 9.49 -6.36 -2.87
CA LEU A 117 9.52 -5.23 -3.77
C LEU A 117 8.26 -5.23 -4.65
N ASP A 118 7.95 -4.05 -5.16
CA ASP A 118 6.94 -3.83 -6.19
C ASP A 118 7.58 -3.13 -7.38
N GLY A 119 7.05 -3.39 -8.56
CA GLY A 119 7.54 -2.87 -9.82
C GLY A 119 6.38 -2.72 -10.80
N VAL A 120 6.01 -1.50 -11.19
CA VAL A 120 5.04 -1.27 -12.26
C VAL A 120 5.74 -1.15 -13.61
N ALA A 121 5.56 -2.14 -14.47
CA ALA A 121 6.19 -2.20 -15.78
C ALA A 121 5.25 -1.67 -16.87
N PHE A 122 5.85 -1.05 -17.88
CA PHE A 122 5.22 -0.73 -19.14
C PHE A 122 5.78 -1.69 -20.18
N ALA A 123 4.92 -2.24 -21.03
CA ALA A 123 5.33 -3.20 -22.04
C ALA A 123 4.54 -3.06 -23.33
N GLU A 124 5.09 -3.60 -24.40
CA GLU A 124 4.45 -3.73 -25.70
C GLU A 124 4.81 -5.09 -26.32
N ALA A 125 4.19 -5.43 -27.45
CA ALA A 125 4.62 -6.59 -28.22
C ALA A 125 6.09 -6.46 -28.67
N GLN A 126 6.76 -7.58 -28.95
CA GLN A 126 8.16 -7.58 -29.41
C GLN A 126 8.39 -6.66 -30.62
N GLY A 127 7.46 -6.65 -31.58
CA GLY A 127 7.49 -5.80 -32.77
C GLY A 127 6.88 -4.41 -32.61
N GLY A 128 6.63 -3.96 -31.37
CA GLY A 128 6.03 -2.67 -31.10
C GLY A 128 6.94 -1.46 -31.38
N PRO A 129 6.39 -0.23 -31.32
CA PRO A 129 7.07 1.00 -31.71
C PRO A 129 8.33 1.35 -30.92
N GLY A 130 8.58 0.76 -29.75
CA GLY A 130 9.76 1.00 -28.93
C GLY A 130 9.77 2.39 -28.29
N ILE A 131 8.63 2.85 -27.79
CA ILE A 131 8.47 4.20 -27.25
C ILE A 131 9.31 4.36 -25.96
N ALA A 132 10.26 5.30 -25.98
CA ALA A 132 10.98 5.70 -24.78
C ALA A 132 10.14 6.69 -23.96
N LEU A 133 9.61 6.24 -22.81
CA LEU A 133 8.68 7.02 -22.00
C LEU A 133 9.37 7.76 -20.87
N THR A 134 8.77 8.86 -20.43
CA THR A 134 9.01 9.48 -19.13
C THR A 134 7.74 9.46 -18.29
N PRO A 135 7.82 9.61 -16.95
CA PRO A 135 6.65 9.79 -16.11
C PRO A 135 5.77 10.96 -16.54
N GLU A 136 6.37 12.05 -17.05
CA GLU A 136 5.60 13.20 -17.56
C GLU A 136 4.82 12.83 -18.83
N ASP A 137 5.44 12.08 -19.77
CA ASP A 137 4.74 11.59 -20.96
C ASP A 137 3.56 10.72 -20.57
N VAL A 138 3.75 9.77 -19.64
CA VAL A 138 2.67 8.90 -19.16
C VAL A 138 1.57 9.71 -18.46
N TYR A 139 1.94 10.69 -17.62
CA TYR A 139 0.98 11.57 -16.96
C TYR A 139 0.12 12.33 -17.98
N LYS A 140 0.75 13.01 -18.94
CA LYS A 140 0.06 13.75 -20.00
C LYS A 140 -0.81 12.85 -20.88
N ALA A 141 -0.37 11.62 -21.15
CA ALA A 141 -1.14 10.65 -21.94
C ALA A 141 -2.38 10.13 -21.20
N LEU A 142 -2.25 9.81 -19.90
CA LEU A 142 -3.23 9.00 -19.17
C LEU A 142 -4.05 9.77 -18.14
N ALA A 143 -3.61 10.91 -17.65
CA ALA A 143 -4.42 11.69 -16.71
C ALA A 143 -5.73 12.14 -17.35
N LYS A 144 -6.82 12.15 -16.58
CA LYS A 144 -8.13 12.65 -17.04
C LYS A 144 -8.09 14.14 -17.34
N ASN A 145 -7.44 14.88 -16.45
CA ASN A 145 -7.29 16.33 -16.55
C ASN A 145 -5.83 16.75 -16.31
N PRO A 146 -4.90 16.48 -17.25
CA PRO A 146 -3.49 16.85 -17.09
C PRO A 146 -3.36 18.34 -16.79
N TYR A 147 -2.71 18.67 -15.68
CA TYR A 147 -2.54 20.04 -15.17
C TYR A 147 -3.87 20.83 -15.04
N GLY A 148 -4.97 20.12 -14.76
CA GLY A 148 -6.29 20.70 -14.54
C GLY A 148 -7.10 21.01 -15.80
N LYS A 149 -6.65 20.59 -16.98
CA LYS A 149 -7.38 20.76 -18.26
C LYS A 149 -7.82 19.41 -18.83
N PRO A 150 -9.00 19.30 -19.47
CA PRO A 150 -9.43 18.05 -20.09
C PRO A 150 -8.36 17.48 -21.03
N ASN A 151 -8.12 16.17 -20.94
CA ASN A 151 -7.14 15.52 -21.80
C ASN A 151 -7.65 15.41 -23.24
N THR A 152 -6.97 16.06 -24.17
CA THR A 152 -7.31 16.04 -25.61
C THR A 152 -6.35 15.21 -26.44
N ALA A 153 -5.25 14.69 -25.86
CA ALA A 153 -4.25 13.93 -26.59
C ALA A 153 -4.86 12.63 -27.14
N LYS A 154 -4.62 12.35 -28.43
CA LYS A 154 -5.07 11.14 -29.13
C LYS A 154 -3.90 10.28 -29.60
N THR A 155 -2.74 10.87 -29.83
CA THR A 155 -1.51 10.20 -30.23
C THR A 155 -0.35 10.51 -29.27
N TRP A 156 0.66 9.65 -29.22
CA TRP A 156 1.85 9.90 -28.41
C TRP A 156 2.61 11.17 -28.84
N LYS A 157 2.54 11.54 -30.12
CA LYS A 157 3.06 12.80 -30.63
C LYS A 157 2.35 14.04 -30.07
N ASP A 158 1.05 13.95 -29.75
CA ASP A 158 0.31 15.06 -29.11
C ASP A 158 0.80 15.32 -27.68
N VAL A 159 1.32 14.29 -27.01
CA VAL A 159 1.88 14.34 -25.66
C VAL A 159 3.29 14.92 -25.69
N ASN A 160 4.11 14.41 -26.60
CA ASN A 160 5.49 14.82 -26.78
C ASN A 160 5.88 14.70 -28.26
N PRO A 161 6.25 15.81 -28.94
CA PRO A 161 6.52 15.81 -30.38
C PRO A 161 7.65 14.88 -30.85
N SER A 162 8.53 14.41 -29.97
CA SER A 162 9.58 13.43 -30.30
C SER A 162 9.08 11.98 -30.32
N LEU A 163 7.88 11.72 -29.81
CA LEU A 163 7.25 10.40 -29.80
C LEU A 163 6.51 10.13 -31.13
N PRO A 164 6.26 8.86 -31.48
CA PRO A 164 5.60 8.53 -32.74
C PRO A 164 4.14 9.00 -32.79
N ALA A 165 3.62 9.23 -33.99
CA ALA A 165 2.21 9.55 -34.24
C ALA A 165 1.30 8.30 -34.14
N GLU A 166 1.54 7.45 -33.14
CA GLU A 166 0.72 6.27 -32.86
C GLU A 166 -0.42 6.63 -31.91
N PRO A 167 -1.63 6.05 -32.09
CA PRO A 167 -2.73 6.25 -31.16
C PRO A 167 -2.36 5.86 -29.72
N ILE A 168 -2.86 6.62 -28.75
CA ILE A 168 -2.75 6.25 -27.34
C ILE A 168 -3.79 5.15 -27.07
N LEU A 169 -3.30 3.93 -26.90
CA LEU A 169 -4.10 2.79 -26.45
C LEU A 169 -3.31 2.04 -25.39
N VAL A 170 -3.76 2.16 -24.15
CA VAL A 170 -3.11 1.56 -22.98
C VAL A 170 -4.07 0.61 -22.30
N TYR A 171 -3.67 -0.65 -22.17
CA TYR A 171 -4.35 -1.62 -21.33
C TYR A 171 -3.73 -1.61 -19.95
N GLY A 172 -4.57 -1.59 -18.92
CA GLY A 172 -4.10 -1.60 -17.55
C GLY A 172 -5.13 -2.15 -16.58
N PRO A 173 -4.76 -2.33 -15.31
CA PRO A 173 -5.64 -2.88 -14.29
C PRO A 173 -6.74 -1.90 -13.87
N PRO A 174 -7.81 -2.37 -13.21
CA PRO A 174 -8.93 -1.56 -12.73
C PRO A 174 -8.53 -0.60 -11.60
N SER A 175 -9.41 0.36 -11.26
CA SER A 175 -9.20 1.27 -10.12
C SER A 175 -9.15 0.59 -8.76
N THR A 176 -9.54 -0.68 -8.67
CA THR A 176 -9.49 -1.51 -7.45
C THR A 176 -8.16 -2.23 -7.26
N SER A 177 -7.28 -2.20 -8.27
CA SER A 177 -6.02 -2.94 -8.27
C SER A 177 -4.87 -2.18 -7.58
N GLY A 178 -4.07 -2.89 -6.78
CA GLY A 178 -2.84 -2.34 -6.20
C GLY A 178 -1.80 -1.89 -7.23
N THR A 179 -1.81 -2.47 -8.44
CA THR A 179 -0.97 -2.03 -9.57
C THR A 179 -1.44 -0.69 -10.14
N ARG A 180 -2.75 -0.41 -10.12
CA ARG A 180 -3.30 0.90 -10.50
C ARG A 180 -2.90 1.99 -9.50
N ASP A 181 -2.84 1.64 -8.22
CA ASP A 181 -2.29 2.54 -7.19
C ASP A 181 -0.78 2.75 -7.35
N ALA A 182 -0.02 1.70 -7.70
CA ALA A 182 1.40 1.84 -8.04
C ALA A 182 1.60 2.77 -9.25
N LEU A 183 0.81 2.64 -10.31
CA LEU A 183 0.82 3.54 -11.46
C LEU A 183 0.58 5.00 -11.03
N LYS A 184 -0.44 5.23 -10.20
CA LYS A 184 -0.75 6.56 -9.66
C LYS A 184 0.42 7.14 -8.86
N GLU A 185 0.96 6.39 -7.91
CA GLU A 185 1.94 6.90 -6.94
C GLU A 185 3.35 7.05 -7.52
N LEU A 186 3.79 6.07 -8.33
CA LEU A 186 5.16 5.98 -8.83
C LEU A 186 5.37 6.69 -10.17
N ILE A 187 4.31 6.80 -10.99
CA ILE A 187 4.44 7.31 -12.35
C ILE A 187 3.63 8.60 -12.51
N LEU A 188 2.30 8.54 -12.38
CA LEU A 188 1.45 9.70 -12.70
C LEU A 188 1.73 10.88 -11.77
N THR A 189 1.78 10.63 -10.46
CA THR A 189 2.07 11.68 -9.48
C THR A 189 3.47 12.26 -9.68
N LYS A 190 4.46 11.41 -10.04
CA LYS A 190 5.83 11.87 -10.29
C LYS A 190 5.94 12.72 -11.55
N GLY A 191 5.25 12.32 -12.63
CA GLY A 191 5.15 13.11 -13.86
C GLY A 191 4.43 14.43 -13.64
N CYS A 192 3.31 14.41 -12.91
CA CYS A 192 2.56 15.60 -12.53
C CYS A 192 3.42 16.59 -11.72
N ASP A 193 4.19 16.08 -10.74
CA ASP A 193 5.09 16.86 -9.89
C ASP A 193 6.32 17.41 -10.64
N GLU A 194 6.53 17.09 -11.93
CA GLU A 194 7.54 17.80 -12.74
C GLU A 194 7.12 19.26 -13.00
N ASN A 195 5.81 19.55 -12.97
CA ASN A 195 5.26 20.90 -13.00
C ASN A 195 5.32 21.58 -11.62
N ALA A 196 5.83 22.82 -11.58
CA ALA A 196 6.01 23.58 -10.34
C ALA A 196 4.70 23.98 -9.66
N GLU A 197 3.63 24.26 -10.42
CA GLU A 197 2.31 24.59 -9.86
C GLU A 197 1.68 23.36 -9.20
N MET A 198 1.89 22.17 -9.75
CA MET A 198 1.41 20.92 -9.14
C MET A 198 2.15 20.62 -7.84
N LYS A 199 3.47 20.84 -7.80
CA LYS A 199 4.23 20.76 -6.54
C LYS A 199 3.68 21.71 -5.47
N ALA A 200 3.43 22.97 -5.83
CA ALA A 200 2.85 23.93 -4.89
C ALA A 200 1.42 23.54 -4.47
N LEU A 201 0.63 22.99 -5.40
CA LEU A 201 -0.74 22.54 -5.12
C LEU A 201 -0.76 21.45 -4.06
N LYS A 202 0.18 20.50 -4.10
CA LYS A 202 0.32 19.42 -3.13
C LYS A 202 0.42 19.91 -1.69
N ASP A 203 1.11 21.03 -1.47
CA ASP A 203 1.30 21.62 -0.15
C ASP A 203 0.07 22.43 0.29
N SER A 204 -0.65 23.06 -0.65
CA SER A 204 -1.83 23.89 -0.35
C SER A 204 -3.15 23.11 -0.27
N ASP A 205 -3.32 22.07 -1.08
CA ASP A 205 -4.56 21.32 -1.27
C ASP A 205 -4.23 19.93 -1.83
N LYS A 206 -3.88 19.02 -0.91
CA LYS A 206 -3.48 17.66 -1.24
C LYS A 206 -4.58 16.87 -1.93
N ASP A 207 -5.84 17.04 -1.55
CA ASP A 207 -6.95 16.28 -2.14
C ASP A 207 -7.17 16.69 -3.61
N LYS A 208 -7.05 17.99 -3.90
CA LYS A 208 -7.09 18.48 -5.28
C LYS A 208 -5.87 18.03 -6.08
N HIS A 209 -4.68 18.02 -5.49
CA HIS A 209 -3.47 17.46 -6.12
C HIS A 209 -3.65 15.97 -6.45
N ASP A 210 -4.08 15.16 -5.48
CA ASP A 210 -4.30 13.73 -5.65
C ASP A 210 -5.33 13.43 -6.76
N LYS A 211 -6.34 14.29 -6.93
CA LYS A 211 -7.31 14.21 -8.02
C LYS A 211 -6.68 14.56 -9.38
N VAL A 212 -6.03 15.73 -9.49
CA VAL A 212 -5.45 16.22 -10.75
C VAL A 212 -4.29 15.33 -11.23
N CYS A 213 -3.49 14.82 -10.31
CA CYS A 213 -2.31 14.02 -10.62
C CYS A 213 -2.59 12.52 -10.71
N GLY A 214 -3.69 12.04 -10.13
CA GLY A 214 -3.97 10.61 -10.01
C GLY A 214 -5.19 10.08 -10.76
N GLU A 215 -6.13 10.93 -11.16
CA GLU A 215 -7.32 10.49 -11.91
C GLU A 215 -6.92 10.17 -13.36
N VAL A 216 -7.21 8.95 -13.79
CA VAL A 216 -6.90 8.46 -15.15
C VAL A 216 -8.14 8.63 -16.04
N ARG A 217 -7.91 8.97 -17.31
CA ARG A 217 -8.96 9.14 -18.31
C ARG A 217 -9.75 7.86 -18.58
N ASP A 218 -11.01 8.02 -18.94
CA ASP A 218 -12.01 6.99 -19.19
C ASP A 218 -12.59 7.06 -20.63
N ASP A 219 -11.95 7.80 -21.53
CA ASP A 219 -12.40 8.06 -22.90
C ASP A 219 -11.90 7.04 -23.95
N GLY A 220 -11.46 5.86 -23.49
CA GLY A 220 -11.01 4.75 -24.34
C GLY A 220 -9.51 4.73 -24.66
N ALA A 221 -8.74 5.77 -24.30
CA ALA A 221 -7.28 5.73 -24.42
C ALA A 221 -6.63 4.83 -23.35
N TYR A 222 -7.23 4.77 -22.15
CA TYR A 222 -6.95 3.76 -21.14
C TYR A 222 -8.11 2.78 -21.09
N VAL A 223 -7.81 1.49 -21.24
CA VAL A 223 -8.80 0.41 -21.26
C VAL A 223 -8.48 -0.55 -20.12
N ASP A 224 -9.43 -0.64 -19.19
CA ASP A 224 -9.40 -1.60 -18.10
C ASP A 224 -9.42 -3.04 -18.66
N ALA A 225 -8.51 -3.88 -18.17
CA ALA A 225 -8.40 -5.29 -18.53
C ALA A 225 -8.80 -6.26 -17.41
N GLY A 226 -9.31 -5.75 -16.29
CA GLY A 226 -9.65 -6.54 -15.11
C GLY A 226 -8.46 -6.85 -14.21
N GLU A 227 -8.71 -7.54 -13.11
CA GLU A 227 -7.70 -7.83 -12.06
C GLU A 227 -6.63 -8.86 -12.48
N ASN A 228 -6.81 -9.54 -13.62
CA ASN A 228 -5.85 -10.53 -14.10
C ASN A 228 -4.87 -9.89 -15.10
N ASP A 229 -3.70 -9.51 -14.63
CA ASP A 229 -2.64 -8.88 -15.43
C ASP A 229 -2.22 -9.72 -16.66
N ASN A 230 -2.38 -11.05 -16.65
CA ASN A 230 -2.13 -11.88 -17.83
C ASN A 230 -3.04 -11.52 -19.02
N LEU A 231 -4.24 -10.98 -18.77
CA LEU A 231 -5.12 -10.49 -19.84
C LEU A 231 -4.52 -9.26 -20.52
N ILE A 232 -3.76 -8.44 -19.79
CA ILE A 232 -3.06 -7.28 -20.36
C ILE A 232 -1.96 -7.78 -21.30
N VAL A 233 -1.18 -8.77 -20.87
CA VAL A 233 -0.14 -9.41 -21.70
C VAL A 233 -0.73 -9.95 -23.01
N GLN A 234 -1.85 -10.69 -22.93
CA GLN A 234 -2.53 -11.23 -24.11
C GLN A 234 -3.03 -10.12 -25.06
N LYS A 235 -3.58 -9.04 -24.50
CA LYS A 235 -4.10 -7.92 -25.30
C LYS A 235 -2.99 -7.17 -26.05
N ILE A 236 -1.84 -6.93 -25.42
CA ILE A 236 -0.72 -6.25 -26.10
C ILE A 236 -0.01 -7.15 -27.10
N GLU A 237 0.06 -8.47 -26.86
CA GLU A 237 0.57 -9.42 -27.85
C GLU A 237 -0.29 -9.44 -29.12
N ALA A 238 -1.62 -9.37 -28.96
CA ALA A 238 -2.57 -9.31 -30.07
C ALA A 238 -2.62 -7.94 -30.77
N ASN A 239 -2.14 -6.87 -30.11
CA ASN A 239 -2.15 -5.52 -30.65
C ASN A 239 -0.76 -4.86 -30.50
N PRO A 240 0.11 -4.97 -31.51
CA PRO A 240 1.49 -4.46 -31.45
C PRO A 240 1.64 -2.96 -31.24
N LYS A 241 0.57 -2.18 -31.37
CA LYS A 241 0.56 -0.72 -31.16
C LYS A 241 0.08 -0.32 -29.76
N ALA A 242 -0.44 -1.25 -28.96
CA ALA A 242 -0.92 -0.99 -27.61
C ALA A 242 0.22 -1.12 -26.58
N ILE A 243 0.08 -0.37 -25.50
CA ILE A 243 0.96 -0.48 -24.33
C ILE A 243 0.19 -1.14 -23.18
N GLY A 244 0.88 -1.97 -22.41
CA GLY A 244 0.35 -2.66 -21.24
C GLY A 244 1.01 -2.13 -19.98
N ILE A 245 0.23 -2.02 -18.90
CA ILE A 245 0.72 -1.67 -17.56
C ILE A 245 0.37 -2.81 -16.61
N PHE A 246 1.36 -3.41 -15.95
CA PHE A 246 1.17 -4.52 -15.01
C PHE A 246 2.38 -4.66 -14.08
N GLY A 247 2.30 -5.56 -13.10
CA GLY A 247 3.44 -5.89 -12.23
C GLY A 247 4.64 -6.45 -13.00
N TYR A 248 5.87 -6.07 -12.63
CA TYR A 248 7.12 -6.46 -13.30
C TYR A 248 7.28 -7.98 -13.46
N SER A 249 6.80 -8.76 -12.49
CA SER A 249 6.81 -10.23 -12.57
C SER A 249 6.17 -10.76 -13.87
N TYR A 250 5.06 -10.16 -14.31
CA TYR A 250 4.37 -10.56 -15.54
C TYR A 250 5.18 -10.21 -16.79
N LEU A 251 5.97 -9.12 -16.75
CA LEU A 251 6.93 -8.84 -17.82
C LEU A 251 8.02 -9.92 -17.83
N GLU A 252 8.57 -10.23 -16.66
CA GLU A 252 9.65 -11.20 -16.52
C GLU A 252 9.27 -12.60 -17.01
N GLU A 253 8.08 -13.08 -16.63
CA GLU A 253 7.54 -14.37 -17.06
C GLU A 253 7.25 -14.43 -18.57
N ASN A 254 7.07 -13.27 -19.22
CA ASN A 254 6.67 -13.18 -20.63
C ASN A 254 7.71 -12.49 -21.53
N LYS A 255 8.99 -12.39 -21.12
CA LYS A 255 10.10 -11.78 -21.88
C LYS A 255 10.26 -12.28 -23.32
N GLY A 256 9.78 -13.49 -23.64
CA GLY A 256 9.80 -14.04 -25.01
C GLY A 256 8.64 -13.58 -25.92
N ARG A 257 7.58 -13.00 -25.34
CA ARG A 257 6.33 -12.65 -26.04
C ARG A 257 6.12 -11.14 -26.13
N ILE A 258 6.58 -10.43 -25.11
CA ILE A 258 6.48 -8.98 -24.96
C ILE A 258 7.83 -8.43 -24.52
N LYS A 259 8.02 -7.12 -24.68
CA LYS A 259 9.21 -6.41 -24.22
C LYS A 259 8.83 -5.22 -23.34
N GLY A 260 9.69 -4.91 -22.38
CA GLY A 260 9.52 -3.76 -21.50
C GLY A 260 9.86 -2.46 -22.22
N LEU A 261 9.13 -1.39 -21.91
CA LEU A 261 9.45 -0.04 -22.34
C LEU A 261 10.34 0.63 -21.31
N THR A 262 11.33 1.39 -21.79
CA THR A 262 12.20 2.17 -20.91
C THR A 262 11.42 3.34 -20.29
N MET A 263 11.70 3.63 -19.03
CA MET A 263 11.20 4.80 -18.32
C MET A 263 12.38 5.69 -17.93
N LYS A 264 12.45 6.91 -18.46
CA LYS A 264 13.63 7.79 -18.40
C LYS A 264 14.92 7.11 -18.87
N GLY A 265 14.82 6.29 -19.92
CA GLY A 265 15.95 5.54 -20.48
C GLY A 265 16.40 4.33 -19.65
N VAL A 266 15.72 4.03 -18.55
CA VAL A 266 16.01 2.84 -17.72
C VAL A 266 15.05 1.72 -18.11
N GLU A 267 15.58 0.55 -18.45
CA GLU A 267 14.79 -0.65 -18.75
C GLU A 267 14.24 -1.29 -17.47
N PRO A 268 13.01 -1.82 -17.46
CA PRO A 268 12.49 -2.60 -16.34
C PRO A 268 13.13 -3.99 -16.29
N THR A 269 14.16 -4.14 -15.47
CA THR A 269 14.87 -5.41 -15.24
C THR A 269 14.90 -5.71 -13.76
N TYR A 270 15.17 -6.96 -13.36
CA TYR A 270 15.30 -7.29 -11.94
C TYR A 270 16.33 -6.39 -11.25
N ALA A 271 17.48 -6.16 -11.88
CA ALA A 271 18.52 -5.30 -11.35
C ALA A 271 18.00 -3.87 -11.07
N THR A 272 17.39 -3.24 -12.08
CA THR A 272 16.90 -1.85 -12.00
C THR A 272 15.65 -1.68 -11.12
N ILE A 273 14.87 -2.76 -10.94
CA ILE A 273 13.79 -2.79 -9.95
C ILE A 273 14.37 -2.92 -8.54
N SER A 274 15.36 -3.79 -8.36
CA SER A 274 15.94 -4.11 -7.05
C SER A 274 16.79 -3.01 -6.45
N ASP A 275 17.46 -2.21 -7.28
CA ASP A 275 18.26 -1.05 -6.86
C ASP A 275 17.47 0.28 -6.89
N PHE A 276 16.20 0.21 -7.25
CA PHE A 276 15.27 1.34 -7.37
C PHE A 276 15.66 2.41 -8.41
N THR A 277 16.54 2.09 -9.37
CA THR A 277 16.88 3.00 -10.46
C THR A 277 15.76 3.10 -11.49
N TYR A 278 14.95 2.06 -11.66
CA TYR A 278 13.75 2.11 -12.48
C TYR A 278 12.62 2.88 -11.76
N PRO A 279 12.04 3.94 -12.35
CA PRO A 279 11.07 4.82 -11.66
C PRO A 279 9.81 4.14 -11.12
N GLY A 280 9.42 3.00 -11.68
CA GLY A 280 8.26 2.22 -11.26
C GLY A 280 8.54 1.24 -10.11
N ALA A 281 9.70 1.30 -9.46
CA ALA A 281 10.09 0.36 -8.40
C ALA A 281 9.94 0.96 -6.99
N ARG A 282 9.60 0.12 -6.00
CA ARG A 282 9.57 0.51 -4.59
C ARG A 282 9.70 -0.68 -3.63
N PRO A 283 10.17 -0.45 -2.40
CA PRO A 283 10.12 -1.46 -1.35
C PRO A 283 8.73 -1.57 -0.72
N LEU A 284 8.37 -2.78 -0.28
CA LEU A 284 7.15 -3.10 0.45
C LEU A 284 7.49 -3.49 1.89
N TYR A 285 6.69 -3.04 2.84
CA TYR A 285 6.92 -3.27 4.27
C TYR A 285 5.66 -3.74 4.99
N ILE A 286 5.89 -4.36 6.14
CA ILE A 286 4.93 -4.38 7.25
C ILE A 286 5.55 -3.69 8.46
N TYR A 287 4.71 -2.97 9.21
CA TYR A 287 5.06 -2.42 10.52
C TYR A 287 4.23 -3.11 11.58
N VAL A 288 4.87 -3.57 12.65
CA VAL A 288 4.20 -4.35 13.71
C VAL A 288 4.30 -3.59 15.03
N LYS A 289 3.18 -3.44 15.75
CA LYS A 289 3.22 -2.94 17.14
C LYS A 289 3.74 -4.01 18.07
N LYS A 290 4.92 -3.80 18.63
CA LYS A 290 5.52 -4.75 19.58
C LYS A 290 4.65 -4.95 20.82
N ALA A 291 3.95 -3.90 21.26
CA ALA A 291 3.00 -3.93 22.37
C ALA A 291 1.83 -4.93 22.17
N HIS A 292 1.51 -5.30 20.93
CA HIS A 292 0.41 -6.22 20.62
C HIS A 292 0.83 -7.68 20.58
N LEU A 293 2.14 -8.00 20.46
CA LEU A 293 2.63 -9.37 20.30
C LEU A 293 2.25 -10.32 21.44
N LYS A 294 2.21 -9.81 22.68
CA LYS A 294 1.81 -10.60 23.85
C LYS A 294 0.30 -10.66 24.05
N ALA A 295 -0.42 -9.65 23.57
CA ALA A 295 -1.85 -9.47 23.86
C ALA A 295 -2.76 -10.08 22.79
N ILE A 296 -2.29 -10.17 21.55
CA ILE A 296 -3.08 -10.63 20.40
C ILE A 296 -2.58 -12.02 19.98
N PRO A 297 -3.37 -13.08 20.23
CA PRO A 297 -3.05 -14.42 19.76
C PRO A 297 -2.80 -14.44 18.25
N GLY A 298 -1.78 -15.19 17.83
CA GLY A 298 -1.45 -15.38 16.42
C GLY A 298 -0.64 -14.24 15.77
N LEU A 299 -0.43 -13.09 16.41
CA LEU A 299 0.31 -11.98 15.79
C LEU A 299 1.75 -12.37 15.42
N GLN A 300 2.49 -12.99 16.33
CA GLN A 300 3.85 -13.46 16.05
C GLN A 300 3.87 -14.56 14.98
N ALA A 301 2.87 -15.45 14.98
CA ALA A 301 2.74 -16.49 13.96
C ALA A 301 2.50 -15.88 12.58
N PHE A 302 1.62 -14.87 12.48
CA PHE A 302 1.36 -14.14 11.24
C PHE A 302 2.59 -13.41 10.71
N VAL A 303 3.34 -12.72 11.58
CA VAL A 303 4.62 -12.08 11.20
C VAL A 303 5.62 -13.11 10.70
N THR A 304 5.72 -14.26 11.37
CA THR A 304 6.61 -15.35 10.96
C THR A 304 6.22 -15.95 9.61
N GLU A 305 4.92 -16.06 9.34
CA GLU A 305 4.39 -16.67 8.12
C GLU A 305 4.81 -15.94 6.85
N TRP A 306 4.97 -14.61 6.89
CA TRP A 306 5.54 -13.83 5.77
C TRP A 306 6.85 -14.43 5.27
N SER A 307 7.76 -14.77 6.20
CA SER A 307 9.09 -15.25 5.86
C SER A 307 9.11 -16.62 5.17
N LYS A 308 8.05 -17.40 5.31
CA LYS A 308 7.89 -18.69 4.64
C LYS A 308 7.45 -18.55 3.19
N LEU A 309 6.90 -17.39 2.81
CA LEU A 309 6.23 -17.20 1.51
C LEU A 309 6.90 -16.20 0.58
N TRP A 310 7.81 -15.35 1.08
CA TRP A 310 8.44 -14.25 0.30
C TRP A 310 9.67 -14.66 -0.54
N GLY A 311 10.05 -15.93 -0.54
CA GLY A 311 11.19 -16.43 -1.31
C GLY A 311 10.90 -16.52 -2.81
N LYS A 312 11.94 -16.73 -3.62
CA LYS A 312 11.87 -16.82 -5.10
C LYS A 312 10.82 -17.80 -5.61
N ASP A 313 10.72 -18.98 -5.01
CA ASP A 313 9.74 -20.01 -5.38
C ASP A 313 8.46 -19.97 -4.51
N GLY A 314 8.36 -18.95 -3.66
CA GLY A 314 7.31 -18.76 -2.68
C GLY A 314 5.99 -18.31 -3.30
N ALA A 315 4.92 -18.40 -2.50
CA ALA A 315 3.57 -18.04 -2.95
C ALA A 315 3.45 -16.56 -3.32
N LEU A 316 4.21 -15.66 -2.66
CA LEU A 316 4.10 -14.23 -2.91
C LEU A 316 4.72 -13.82 -4.25
N ALA A 317 5.81 -14.48 -4.68
CA ALA A 317 6.38 -14.28 -6.00
C ALA A 317 5.40 -14.65 -7.11
N LYS A 318 4.66 -15.77 -6.94
CA LYS A 318 3.60 -16.22 -7.88
C LYS A 318 2.40 -15.27 -7.94
N LEU A 319 2.21 -14.44 -6.92
CA LEU A 319 1.19 -13.39 -6.89
C LEU A 319 1.72 -12.05 -7.46
N GLY A 320 2.96 -12.03 -7.93
CA GLY A 320 3.59 -10.89 -8.57
C GLY A 320 4.44 -9.99 -7.66
N MET A 321 4.69 -10.40 -6.41
CA MET A 321 5.66 -9.70 -5.57
C MET A 321 7.07 -9.91 -6.13
N VAL A 322 7.83 -8.83 -6.29
CA VAL A 322 9.22 -8.94 -6.71
C VAL A 322 10.06 -9.29 -5.48
N VAL A 323 10.86 -10.33 -5.58
CA VAL A 323 11.67 -10.83 -4.46
C VAL A 323 12.83 -9.88 -4.20
N ALA A 324 12.93 -9.43 -2.94
CA ALA A 324 14.01 -8.53 -2.53
C ALA A 324 15.39 -9.21 -2.66
N PRO A 325 16.48 -8.44 -2.79
CA PRO A 325 17.84 -8.97 -2.76
C PRO A 325 18.14 -9.84 -1.53
N ASP A 326 19.07 -10.78 -1.66
CA ASP A 326 19.38 -11.78 -0.63
C ASP A 326 19.80 -11.16 0.71
N ASP A 327 20.56 -10.06 0.68
CA ASP A 327 20.98 -9.32 1.88
C ASP A 327 19.79 -8.65 2.58
N VAL A 328 18.85 -8.10 1.81
CA VAL A 328 17.59 -7.55 2.33
C VAL A 328 16.74 -8.66 2.95
N LEU A 329 16.57 -9.80 2.26
CA LEU A 329 15.81 -10.94 2.81
C LEU A 329 16.44 -11.50 4.08
N ALA A 330 17.77 -11.58 4.15
CA ALA A 330 18.47 -12.01 5.35
C ALA A 330 18.23 -11.04 6.53
N GLY A 331 18.29 -9.73 6.26
CA GLY A 331 17.94 -8.69 7.23
C GLY A 331 16.49 -8.79 7.70
N SER A 332 15.55 -8.96 6.79
CA SER A 332 14.13 -9.10 7.10
C SER A 332 13.81 -10.40 7.86
N ALA A 333 14.46 -11.52 7.52
CA ALA A 333 14.32 -12.77 8.27
C ALA A 333 14.86 -12.62 9.71
N LYS A 334 15.96 -11.89 9.90
CA LYS A 334 16.44 -11.53 11.24
C LYS A 334 15.43 -10.64 11.97
N ALA A 335 14.86 -9.65 11.30
CA ALA A 335 13.85 -8.76 11.89
C ALA A 335 12.57 -9.49 12.32
N VAL A 336 12.13 -10.50 11.56
CA VAL A 336 10.99 -11.38 11.92
C VAL A 336 11.25 -12.13 13.23
N ASN A 337 12.49 -12.59 13.47
CA ASN A 337 12.85 -13.36 14.66
C ASN A 337 13.16 -12.46 15.88
N ASP A 338 13.97 -11.43 15.68
CA ASP A 338 14.50 -10.59 16.75
C ASP A 338 13.54 -9.46 17.14
N LEU A 339 12.63 -9.09 16.22
CA LEU A 339 11.64 -8.03 16.35
C LEU A 339 12.29 -6.72 16.86
N PRO A 340 13.33 -6.21 16.17
CA PRO A 340 14.04 -5.01 16.58
C PRO A 340 13.10 -3.79 16.57
N VAL A 341 13.29 -2.88 17.51
CA VAL A 341 12.55 -1.62 17.52
C VAL A 341 13.16 -0.69 16.48
N LEU A 342 12.33 -0.15 15.58
CA LEU A 342 12.70 0.81 14.56
C LEU A 342 13.31 2.06 15.20
N ASP A 343 14.53 2.38 14.82
CA ASP A 343 15.17 3.63 15.19
C ASP A 343 14.65 4.77 14.31
N GLY A 344 13.77 5.60 14.90
CA GLY A 344 13.20 6.76 14.22
C GLY A 344 14.24 7.80 13.76
N SER A 345 15.51 7.75 14.21
CA SER A 345 16.58 8.61 13.70
C SER A 345 16.96 8.31 12.24
N GLN A 346 16.64 7.09 11.77
CA GLN A 346 16.93 6.62 10.41
C GLN A 346 15.85 7.01 9.39
N LEU A 347 14.75 7.61 9.84
CA LEU A 347 13.62 8.01 8.99
C LEU A 347 13.81 9.42 8.44
N LYS A 348 13.30 9.64 7.24
CA LYS A 348 13.27 10.94 6.55
C LYS A 348 11.87 11.55 6.63
#